data_AF-A0A9E3VED4-F1
#
_entry.id   AF-A0A9E3VED4-F1
#
_cell.length_a   1.000
_cell.length_b   1.000
_cell.length_c   1.000
_cell.angle_alpha   90.00
_cell.angle_beta   90.00
_cell.angle_gamma   90.00
#
_symmetry.space_group_name_H-M   'P 1'
#
loop_
_entity.id
_entity.type
_entity.pdbx_description
1 polymer ?
#
loop_
_entity_poly.entity_id
_entity_poly.type
_entity_poly.pdbx_seq_one_letter_code
_entity_poly.pdbx_strand_id
1 'polypeptide(L)'
;MHQLTFVTQQALFLVLVASGPPVVISLIVGFLISVFQATTQIQEQTLSFAPKVVVVFGSLALAGSWIGAQLVRFAFHVFDRFPALVGH
;
A
#
# COMPACT_ATOMS: atom_id res chain seq x y z
N MET A 1 20.09 -4.45 -21.19
CA MET A 1 20.35 -3.44 -20.14
C MET A 1 19.20 -2.43 -20.02
N HIS A 2 18.78 -1.71 -21.08
CA HIS A 2 17.71 -0.68 -20.98
C HIS A 2 16.28 -1.18 -20.71
N GLN A 3 15.94 -2.41 -21.10
CA GLN A 3 14.59 -2.95 -20.84
C GLN A 3 14.38 -3.29 -19.35
N LEU A 4 15.44 -3.73 -18.66
CA LEU A 4 15.41 -4.01 -17.23
C LEU A 4 15.14 -2.73 -16.42
N THR A 5 15.80 -1.62 -16.77
CA THR A 5 15.59 -0.33 -16.08
C THR A 5 14.16 0.18 -16.24
N PHE A 6 13.54 -0.03 -17.41
CA PHE A 6 12.14 0.35 -17.65
C PHE A 6 11.15 -0.46 -16.80
N VAL A 7 11.34 -1.79 -16.72
CA VAL A 7 10.49 -2.67 -15.90
C VAL A 7 10.64 -2.32 -14.42
N THR A 8 11.86 -2.05 -13.95
CA THR A 8 12.12 -1.62 -12.56
C THR A 8 11.45 -0.28 -12.26
N GLN A 9 11.51 0.70 -13.16
CA GLN A 9 10.86 1.99 -12.97
C GLN A 9 9.33 1.86 -12.91
N GLN A 10 8.73 1.02 -13.76
CA GLN A 10 7.30 0.70 -13.69
C GLN A 10 6.93 -0.01 -12.39
N ALA A 11 7.76 -0.94 -11.92
CA ALA A 11 7.54 -1.63 -10.65
C ALA A 11 7.53 -0.65 -9.48
N LEU A 12 8.52 0.27 -9.42
CA LEU A 12 8.58 1.31 -8.40
C LEU A 12 7.37 2.24 -8.47
N PHE A 13 6.95 2.64 -9.66
CA PHE A 13 5.77 3.48 -9.84
C PHE A 13 4.48 2.76 -9.42
N LEU A 14 4.35 1.47 -9.73
CA LEU A 14 3.24 0.64 -9.29
C LEU A 14 3.18 0.57 -7.77
N VAL A 15 4.31 0.35 -7.09
CA VAL A 15 4.37 0.36 -5.63
C VAL A 15 3.94 1.71 -5.07
N LEU A 16 4.39 2.80 -5.68
CA LEU A 16 4.06 4.17 -5.24
C LEU A 16 2.56 4.46 -5.40
N VAL A 17 1.97 4.07 -6.52
CA VAL A 17 0.53 4.20 -6.78
C VAL A 17 -0.27 3.28 -5.86
N ALA A 18 0.10 2.00 -5.77
CA ALA A 18 -0.59 1.01 -4.95
C ALA A 18 -0.53 1.33 -3.44
N SER A 19 0.58 1.89 -2.96
CA SER A 19 0.74 2.30 -1.56
C SER A 19 0.16 3.68 -1.26
N GLY A 20 -0.05 4.55 -2.24
CA GLY A 20 -0.55 5.92 -2.03
C GLY A 20 -1.86 5.99 -1.23
N PRO A 21 -2.96 5.40 -1.71
CA PRO A 21 -4.25 5.40 -1.01
C PRO A 21 -4.22 4.82 0.41
N PRO A 22 -3.69 3.60 0.67
CA PRO A 22 -3.64 3.06 2.03
C PRO A 22 -2.74 3.90 2.95
N VAL A 23 -1.64 4.47 2.45
CA VAL A 23 -0.78 5.37 3.23
C VAL A 23 -1.54 6.64 3.65
N VAL A 24 -2.23 7.31 2.71
CA VAL A 24 -3.01 8.52 3.01
C VAL A 24 -4.12 8.24 4.02
N ILE A 25 -4.86 7.13 3.86
CA ILE A 25 -5.91 6.73 4.79
C ILE A 25 -5.33 6.43 6.18
N SER A 26 -4.23 5.67 6.24
CA SER A 26 -3.57 5.35 7.50
C SER A 26 -3.04 6.59 8.23
N LEU A 27 -2.55 7.59 7.49
CA LEU A 27 -2.05 8.85 8.02
C LEU A 27 -3.17 9.67 8.66
N ILE A 28 -4.28 9.85 7.96
CA ILE A 28 -5.44 10.62 8.45
C ILE A 28 -6.01 9.97 9.72
N VAL A 29 -6.25 8.66 9.67
CA VAL A 29 -6.88 7.99 10.83
C VAL A 29 -5.90 7.86 11.99
N GLY A 30 -4.62 7.57 11.72
CA GLY A 30 -3.57 7.56 12.74
C GLY A 30 -3.41 8.92 13.42
N PHE A 31 -3.49 10.00 12.65
CA PHE A 31 -3.47 11.37 13.17
C PHE A 31 -4.67 11.63 14.08
N LEU A 32 -5.90 11.34 13.63
CA LEU A 32 -7.11 11.51 14.44
C LEU A 32 -7.02 10.76 15.77
N ILE A 33 -6.62 9.49 15.73
CA ILE A 33 -6.44 8.66 16.93
C ILE A 33 -5.41 9.29 17.88
N SER A 34 -4.30 9.82 17.35
CA SER A 34 -3.26 10.45 18.18
C SER A 34 -3.76 11.71 18.90
N VAL A 35 -4.61 12.50 18.24
CA VAL A 35 -5.23 13.70 18.82
C VAL A 35 -6.18 13.30 19.94
N PHE A 36 -7.06 12.32 19.71
CA PHE A 36 -7.97 11.82 20.74
C PHE A 36 -7.22 11.26 21.96
N GLN A 37 -6.13 10.51 21.73
CA GLN A 37 -5.28 10.01 22.83
C GLN A 37 -4.64 11.16 23.62
N ALA A 38 -4.18 12.22 22.93
CA ALA A 38 -3.57 13.39 23.57
C ALA A 38 -4.60 14.22 24.38
N THR A 39 -5.78 14.49 23.82
CA THR A 39 -6.80 15.34 24.47
C THR A 39 -7.42 14.68 25.69
N THR A 40 -7.60 13.36 25.69
CA THR A 40 -8.25 12.65 26.80
C THR A 40 -7.27 12.20 27.90
N GLN A 41 -5.97 12.42 27.70
CA GLN A 41 -4.89 11.98 28.60
C GLN A 41 -4.85 10.47 28.91
N ILE A 42 -5.56 9.65 28.11
CA ILE A 42 -5.55 8.18 28.26
C ILE A 42 -4.33 7.63 27.51
N GLN A 43 -3.25 7.37 28.25
CA GLN A 43 -2.03 6.68 27.78
C GLN A 43 -2.01 5.18 28.10
N GLU A 44 -3.18 4.56 28.26
CA GLU A 44 -3.30 3.10 28.43
C GLU A 44 -2.97 2.38 27.11
N GLN A 45 -1.77 1.78 27.05
CA GLN A 45 -1.24 1.15 25.83
C GLN A 45 -2.16 0.07 25.24
N THR A 46 -2.86 -0.70 26.06
CA THR A 46 -3.81 -1.75 25.64
C THR A 46 -5.05 -1.18 24.96
N LEU A 47 -5.57 -0.04 25.43
CA LEU A 47 -6.78 0.60 24.90
C LEU A 47 -6.49 1.35 23.59
N SER A 48 -5.25 1.84 23.42
CA SER A 48 -4.73 2.42 22.17
C SER A 48 -4.52 1.38 21.06
N PHE A 49 -4.27 0.12 21.42
CA PHE A 49 -3.90 -0.94 20.47
C PHE A 49 -5.09 -1.41 19.62
N ALA A 50 -6.24 -1.68 20.24
CA ALA A 50 -7.39 -2.25 19.55
C ALA A 50 -7.96 -1.34 18.43
N PRO A 51 -8.20 -0.03 18.65
CA PRO A 51 -8.70 0.87 17.60
C PRO A 51 -7.71 1.00 16.43
N LYS A 52 -6.40 1.07 16.71
CA LYS A 52 -5.36 1.14 15.68
C LYS A 52 -5.37 -0.07 14.76
N VAL A 53 -5.45 -1.27 15.33
CA VAL A 53 -5.48 -2.53 14.57
C VAL A 53 -6.69 -2.58 13.65
N VAL A 54 -7.90 -2.28 14.17
CA VAL A 54 -9.14 -2.28 13.38
C VAL A 54 -9.05 -1.31 12.20
N VAL A 55 -8.49 -0.12 12.41
CA VAL A 55 -8.31 0.90 11.37
C VAL A 55 -7.33 0.44 10.29
N VAL A 56 -6.19 -0.15 10.67
CA VAL A 56 -5.17 -0.63 9.71
C VAL A 56 -5.73 -1.79 8.89
N PHE A 57 -6.38 -2.76 9.52
CA PHE A 57 -7.02 -3.86 8.80
C PHE A 57 -8.18 -3.38 7.94
N GLY A 58 -8.97 -2.41 8.41
CA GLY A 58 -10.04 -1.79 7.63
C GLY A 58 -9.52 -1.06 6.40
N SER A 59 -8.44 -0.27 6.54
CA SER A 59 -7.84 0.44 5.39
C SER A 59 -7.23 -0.53 4.38
N LEU A 60 -6.57 -1.60 4.84
CA LEU A 60 -6.07 -2.68 3.97
C LEU A 60 -7.20 -3.43 3.27
N ALA A 61 -8.31 -3.73 3.95
CA ALA A 61 -9.44 -4.44 3.35
C ALA A 61 -10.09 -3.60 2.23
N LEU A 62 -10.25 -2.29 2.46
CA LEU A 62 -10.79 -1.36 1.47
C LEU A 62 -9.83 -1.19 0.27
N ALA A 63 -8.53 -1.00 0.54
CA ALA A 63 -7.52 -0.82 -0.50
C ALA A 63 -7.13 -2.14 -1.21
N GLY A 64 -7.39 -3.29 -0.59
CA GLY A 64 -6.90 -4.60 -1.02
C GLY A 64 -7.40 -5.02 -2.41
N SER A 65 -8.68 -4.77 -2.70
CA SER A 65 -9.25 -5.07 -4.03
C SER A 65 -8.56 -4.30 -5.15
N TRP A 66 -8.24 -3.03 -4.91
CA TRP A 66 -7.58 -2.17 -5.87
C TRP A 66 -6.09 -2.52 -6.02
N ILE A 67 -5.37 -2.72 -4.90
CA ILE A 67 -3.96 -3.16 -4.90
C ILE A 67 -3.82 -4.49 -5.66
N GLY A 68 -4.70 -5.45 -5.39
CA GLY A 68 -4.73 -6.74 -6.08
C GLY A 68 -4.89 -6.59 -7.59
N ALA A 69 -5.82 -5.73 -8.04
CA ALA A 69 -6.02 -5.47 -9.45
C ALA A 69 -4.80 -4.81 -10.13
N GLN A 70 -4.08 -3.94 -9.42
CA GLN A 70 -2.83 -3.34 -9.93
C GLN A 70 -1.68 -4.37 -10.02
N LEU A 71 -1.52 -5.23 -9.01
CA LEU A 71 -0.52 -6.30 -9.02
C LEU A 71 -0.75 -7.29 -10.16
N VAL A 72 -2.00 -7.70 -10.38
CA VAL A 72 -2.36 -8.62 -11.48
C VAL A 72 -2.08 -7.97 -12.85
N ARG A 73 -2.44 -6.69 -13.04
CA ARG A 73 -2.12 -5.95 -14.26
C ARG A 73 -0.62 -5.88 -14.53
N PHE A 74 0.17 -5.61 -13.50
CA PHE A 74 1.62 -5.59 -13.62
C PHE A 74 2.20 -6.97 -13.93
N ALA A 75 1.70 -8.03 -13.28
CA ALA A 75 2.10 -9.40 -13.56
C ALA A 75 1.89 -9.75 -15.04
N PHE A 76 0.69 -9.48 -15.58
CA PHE A 76 0.43 -9.66 -17.01
C PHE A 76 1.36 -8.84 -17.90
N HIS A 77 1.64 -7.57 -17.55
CA HIS A 77 2.58 -6.74 -18.31
C HIS A 77 4.00 -7.33 -18.34
N VAL A 78 4.46 -7.89 -17.23
CA VAL A 78 5.77 -8.56 -17.15
C VAL A 78 5.76 -9.85 -17.98
N PHE A 79 4.73 -10.69 -17.86
CA PHE A 79 4.62 -11.94 -18.61
C PHE A 79 4.51 -11.71 -20.13
N ASP A 80 3.77 -10.70 -20.60
CA ASP A 80 3.71 -10.35 -22.03
C ASP A 80 5.04 -9.83 -22.58
N ARG A 81 5.84 -9.15 -21.74
CA ARG A 81 7.17 -8.66 -22.11
C ARG A 81 8.27 -9.73 -21.96
N PHE A 82 7.97 -10.84 -21.28
CA PHE A 82 8.93 -11.91 -21.00
C PHE A 82 9.48 -12.61 -22.26
N PRO A 83 8.67 -12.94 -23.30
CA PRO A 83 9.19 -13.50 -24.54
C PRO A 83 10.18 -12.57 -25.25
N ALA A 84 9.98 -11.25 -25.16
CA ALA A 84 10.87 -10.26 -25.75
C ALA A 84 12.20 -10.09 -24.96
N LEU A 85 12.24 -10.53 -23.70
CA LEU A 85 13.45 -10.53 -22.86
C LEU A 85 14.28 -11.82 -23.02
N VAL A 86 13.65 -12.93 -23.40
CA VAL A 86 14.28 -14.25 -23.58
C VAL A 86 14.66 -14.53 -25.05
N GLY A 87 14.06 -13.82 -26.01
CA GLY A 87 14.30 -14.00 -27.45
C GLY A 87 15.63 -13.47 -28.01
N HIS A 88 16.61 -13.16 -27.17
CA HIS A 88 17.98 -12.81 -27.55
C HIS A 88 18.99 -13.68 -26.81
#